data_AF-A0A849PPF4-F1
#
_entry.id   AF-A0A849PPF4-F1
#
_cell.length_a   1.000
_cell.length_b   1.000
_cell.length_c   1.000
_cell.angle_alpha   90.00
_cell.angle_beta   90.00
_cell.angle_gamma   90.00
#
_symmetry.space_group_name_H-M   'P 1'
#
loop_
_entity.id
_entity.type
_entity.pdbx_description
1 polymer ?
#
loop_
_entity_poly.entity_id
_entity_poly.type
_entity_poly.pdbx_seq_one_letter_code
_entity_poly.pdbx_strand_id
1 'polypeptide(L)'
;SGYKVYKANDVCLWNAYCAAGTMSATMVNCGALRGAQAVSSTLLYFNDMIEKETSLPGCDWGRVEGTAVGFSFFSHSIYGGGGPGVFNGNHVVTRHSTGMAIPCVAVAVALDSGTQMFSPESTSAIVLDTFQDVPIMMNPLKEVAAAV
;
A
#
# COMPACT_ATOMS: atom_id res chain seq x y z
N SER A 1 -27.82 -1.42 20.74
CA SER A 1 -27.04 -0.54 19.85
C SER A 1 -27.50 -0.56 18.40
N GLY A 2 -28.14 -1.61 17.87
CA GLY A 2 -28.57 -1.67 16.46
C GLY A 2 -27.44 -2.00 15.47
N TYR A 3 -26.24 -2.26 15.98
CA TYR A 3 -25.07 -2.67 15.21
C TYR A 3 -25.29 -4.04 14.56
N LYS A 4 -24.92 -4.16 13.28
CA LYS A 4 -25.05 -5.39 12.49
C LYS A 4 -23.69 -6.04 12.32
N VAL A 5 -23.53 -7.24 12.86
CA VAL A 5 -22.35 -8.09 12.66
C VAL A 5 -22.50 -8.82 11.31
N TYR A 6 -21.53 -8.65 10.42
CA TYR A 6 -21.53 -9.31 9.12
C TYR A 6 -20.76 -10.64 9.18
N LYS A 7 -21.03 -11.49 8.19
CA LYS A 7 -20.28 -12.73 7.94
C LYS A 7 -19.92 -12.81 6.46
N ALA A 8 -18.73 -13.31 6.15
CA ALA A 8 -18.31 -13.58 4.78
C ALA A 8 -18.73 -15.00 4.40
N ASN A 9 -19.41 -15.15 3.25
CA ASN A 9 -19.69 -16.48 2.68
C ASN A 9 -18.44 -17.07 2.02
N ASP A 10 -17.57 -16.21 1.49
CA ASP A 10 -16.26 -16.55 0.96
C ASP A 10 -15.22 -15.62 1.60
N VAL A 11 -14.39 -16.20 2.47
CA VAL A 11 -13.39 -15.47 3.25
C VAL A 11 -12.25 -14.96 2.36
N CYS A 12 -11.89 -15.71 1.32
CA CYS A 12 -10.83 -15.30 0.40
C CYS A 12 -11.30 -14.16 -0.49
N LEU A 13 -12.53 -14.23 -0.98
CA LEU A 13 -13.13 -13.16 -1.77
C LEU A 13 -13.31 -11.89 -0.94
N TRP A 14 -13.79 -12.00 0.31
CA TRP A 14 -13.85 -10.85 1.22
C TRP A 14 -12.49 -10.17 1.38
N ASN A 15 -11.44 -10.97 1.64
CA ASN A 15 -10.09 -10.44 1.77
C ASN A 15 -9.61 -9.72 0.48
N ALA A 16 -9.93 -10.26 -0.69
CA ALA A 16 -9.61 -9.61 -1.97
C ALA A 16 -10.35 -8.27 -2.15
N TYR A 17 -11.60 -8.17 -1.72
CA TYR A 17 -12.35 -6.90 -1.70
C TYR A 17 -11.73 -5.89 -0.72
N CYS A 18 -11.29 -6.34 0.46
CA CYS A 18 -10.55 -5.48 1.39
C CYS A 18 -9.22 -4.99 0.79
N ALA A 19 -8.49 -5.84 0.07
CA ALA A 19 -7.25 -5.44 -0.60
C ALA A 19 -7.50 -4.37 -1.68
N ALA A 20 -8.52 -4.58 -2.53
CA ALA A 20 -8.93 -3.61 -3.54
C ALA A 20 -9.41 -2.27 -2.91
N GLY A 21 -10.16 -2.34 -1.81
CA GLY A 21 -10.58 -1.18 -1.03
C GLY A 21 -9.39 -0.43 -0.43
N THR A 22 -8.40 -1.15 0.10
CA THR A 22 -7.16 -0.57 0.66
C THR A 22 -6.37 0.19 -0.42
N MET A 23 -6.24 -0.39 -1.61
CA MET A 23 -5.63 0.27 -2.76
C MET A 23 -6.41 1.53 -3.17
N SER A 24 -7.73 1.42 -3.26
CA SER A 24 -8.60 2.54 -3.64
C SER A 24 -8.53 3.68 -2.64
N ALA A 25 -8.55 3.37 -1.34
CA ALA A 25 -8.38 4.35 -0.26
C ALA A 25 -7.03 5.06 -0.35
N THR A 26 -5.97 4.32 -0.69
CA THR A 26 -4.63 4.90 -0.92
C THR A 26 -4.63 5.88 -2.09
N MET A 27 -5.21 5.49 -3.24
CA MET A 27 -5.33 6.38 -4.39
C MET A 27 -6.08 7.66 -4.06
N VAL A 28 -7.21 7.55 -3.34
CA VAL A 28 -8.03 8.70 -2.97
C VAL A 28 -7.28 9.62 -2.00
N ASN A 29 -6.75 9.08 -0.90
CA ASN A 29 -6.17 9.90 0.17
C ASN A 29 -4.80 10.49 -0.22
N CYS A 30 -3.88 9.65 -0.73
CA CYS A 30 -2.58 10.13 -1.19
C CYS A 30 -2.70 10.98 -2.46
N GLY A 31 -3.65 10.66 -3.35
CA GLY A 31 -3.92 11.44 -4.56
C GLY A 31 -4.51 12.82 -4.23
N ALA A 32 -5.39 12.92 -3.23
CA ALA A 32 -5.91 14.21 -2.77
C ALA A 32 -4.80 15.09 -2.17
N LEU A 33 -3.89 14.49 -1.39
CA LEU A 33 -2.72 15.20 -0.85
C LEU A 33 -1.65 15.52 -1.92
N ARG A 34 -1.58 14.71 -2.99
CA ARG A 34 -0.44 14.63 -3.92
C ARG A 34 0.89 14.40 -3.18
N GLY A 35 0.83 13.55 -2.16
CA GLY A 35 1.95 13.26 -1.26
C GLY A 35 1.93 11.81 -0.75
N ALA A 36 3.08 11.15 -0.80
CA ALA A 36 3.20 9.73 -0.47
C ALA A 36 3.09 9.44 1.03
N GLN A 37 3.46 10.39 1.90
CA GLN A 37 3.59 10.17 3.35
C GLN A 37 2.30 9.71 4.06
N ALA A 38 1.13 9.98 3.46
CA ALA A 38 -0.16 9.56 4.02
C ALA A 38 -0.44 8.06 3.88
N VAL A 39 0.36 7.31 3.11
CA VAL A 39 0.07 5.90 2.80
C VAL A 39 0.11 5.01 4.03
N SER A 40 1.05 5.22 4.96
CA SER A 40 1.15 4.41 6.18
C SER A 40 -0.08 4.58 7.06
N SER A 41 -0.58 5.82 7.20
CA SER A 41 -1.84 6.11 7.89
C SER A 41 -3.06 5.53 7.15
N THR A 42 -3.08 5.59 5.82
CA THR A 42 -4.21 5.08 5.01
C THR A 42 -4.33 3.56 5.11
N LEU A 43 -3.21 2.84 5.04
CA LEU A 43 -3.17 1.39 5.23
C LEU A 43 -3.65 0.99 6.62
N LEU A 44 -3.28 1.76 7.65
CA LEU A 44 -3.70 1.50 9.03
C LEU A 44 -5.20 1.73 9.17
N TYR A 45 -5.66 2.95 8.94
CA TYR A 45 -7.01 3.33 9.30
C TYR A 45 -8.09 2.80 8.35
N PHE A 46 -7.77 2.48 7.10
CA PHE A 46 -8.73 1.77 6.25
C PHE A 46 -9.09 0.41 6.87
N ASN A 47 -8.07 -0.34 7.32
CA ASN A 47 -8.27 -1.66 7.91
C ASN A 47 -8.92 -1.57 9.29
N ASP A 48 -8.48 -0.61 10.11
CA ASP A 48 -9.08 -0.39 11.42
C ASP A 48 -10.58 -0.01 11.31
N MET A 49 -10.93 0.85 10.35
CA MET A 49 -12.32 1.28 10.14
C MET A 49 -13.18 0.17 9.54
N ILE A 50 -12.70 -0.61 8.57
CA ILE A 50 -13.52 -1.67 7.96
C ILE A 50 -13.85 -2.80 8.96
N GLU A 51 -12.92 -3.11 9.86
CA GLU A 51 -13.15 -4.06 10.94
C GLU A 51 -14.25 -3.56 11.88
N LYS A 52 -14.20 -2.28 12.26
CA LYS A 52 -15.23 -1.66 13.12
C LYS A 52 -16.58 -1.51 12.42
N GLU A 53 -16.60 -1.25 11.12
CA GLU A 53 -17.83 -1.09 10.34
C GLU A 53 -18.57 -2.42 10.15
N THR A 54 -17.83 -3.53 10.05
CA THR A 54 -18.41 -4.81 9.61
C THR A 54 -18.29 -5.97 10.59
N SER A 55 -17.38 -5.90 11.57
CA SER A 55 -16.92 -7.03 12.39
C SER A 55 -16.27 -8.17 11.61
N LEU A 56 -15.93 -7.95 10.34
CA LEU A 56 -15.12 -8.86 9.54
C LEU A 56 -13.64 -8.47 9.63
N PRO A 57 -12.70 -9.42 9.47
CA PRO A 57 -11.28 -9.11 9.50
C PRO A 57 -10.87 -8.19 8.35
N GLY A 58 -9.92 -7.28 8.59
CA GLY A 58 -9.33 -6.42 7.58
C GLY A 58 -8.45 -7.18 6.59
N CYS A 59 -7.84 -6.44 5.66
CA CYS A 59 -6.97 -6.98 4.63
C CYS A 59 -5.80 -7.75 5.23
N ASP A 60 -5.57 -8.95 4.69
CA ASP A 60 -4.57 -9.91 5.14
C ASP A 60 -4.71 -10.23 6.64
N TRP A 61 -5.97 -10.31 7.11
CA TRP A 61 -6.34 -10.68 8.48
C TRP A 61 -5.61 -9.84 9.54
N GLY A 62 -5.54 -8.53 9.31
CA GLY A 62 -4.88 -7.56 10.20
C GLY A 62 -3.38 -7.36 9.94
N ARG A 63 -2.75 -8.15 9.05
CA ARG A 63 -1.32 -7.97 8.74
C ARG A 63 -1.01 -6.70 7.96
N VAL A 64 -1.94 -6.21 7.12
CA VAL A 64 -1.77 -4.88 6.49
C VAL A 64 -1.78 -3.79 7.56
N GLU A 65 -2.72 -3.84 8.50
CA GLU A 65 -2.78 -2.89 9.61
C GLU A 65 -1.51 -2.96 10.47
N GLY A 66 -1.06 -4.16 10.87
CA GLY A 66 0.17 -4.34 11.62
C GLY A 66 1.42 -3.84 10.88
N THR A 67 1.50 -4.10 9.58
CA THR A 67 2.55 -3.53 8.71
C THR A 67 2.49 -2.00 8.71
N ALA A 68 1.29 -1.44 8.65
CA ALA A 68 1.06 -0.01 8.60
C ALA A 68 1.39 0.69 9.93
N VAL A 69 1.19 0.04 11.08
CA VAL A 69 1.62 0.56 12.39
C VAL A 69 3.15 0.72 12.41
N GLY A 70 3.89 -0.36 12.11
CA GLY A 70 5.36 -0.32 12.08
C GLY A 70 5.87 0.67 11.02
N PHE A 71 5.28 0.66 9.84
CA PHE A 71 5.64 1.60 8.78
C PHE A 71 5.38 3.05 9.18
N SER A 72 4.24 3.36 9.79
CA SER A 72 3.92 4.71 10.29
C SER A 72 4.98 5.19 11.28
N PHE A 73 5.37 4.32 12.21
CA PHE A 73 6.42 4.63 13.18
C PHE A 73 7.78 4.85 12.52
N PHE A 74 8.23 3.95 11.64
CA PHE A 74 9.54 4.04 10.99
C PHE A 74 9.59 5.04 9.81
N SER A 75 8.48 5.65 9.42
CA SER A 75 8.49 6.79 8.50
C SER A 75 8.36 8.15 9.21
N HIS A 76 8.19 8.16 10.55
CA HIS A 76 7.98 9.37 11.34
C HIS A 76 8.73 9.36 12.67
N SER A 77 9.84 8.62 12.78
CA SER A 77 10.65 8.56 14.00
C SER A 77 12.15 8.57 13.70
N ILE A 78 12.94 8.60 14.76
CA ILE A 78 14.40 8.65 14.72
C ILE A 78 15.07 7.28 14.61
N TYR A 79 14.30 6.18 14.69
CA TYR A 79 14.85 4.84 14.94
C TYR A 79 15.23 4.06 13.67
N GLY A 80 15.05 4.67 12.50
CA GLY A 80 15.34 4.05 11.20
C GLY A 80 14.16 4.22 10.24
N GLY A 81 14.22 3.51 9.11
CA GLY A 81 13.26 3.67 8.02
C GLY A 81 13.53 4.93 7.19
N GLY A 82 12.47 5.66 6.81
CA GLY A 82 12.57 6.83 5.95
C GLY A 82 11.25 7.18 5.25
N GLY A 83 11.33 7.91 4.13
CA GLY A 83 10.17 8.19 3.29
C GLY A 83 9.61 6.92 2.64
N PRO A 84 8.33 6.90 2.20
CA PRO A 84 7.69 5.69 1.67
C PRO A 84 8.46 4.96 0.56
N GLY A 85 9.17 5.70 -0.29
CA GLY A 85 9.90 5.16 -1.44
C GLY A 85 11.09 4.26 -1.11
N VAL A 86 11.60 4.24 0.13
CA VAL A 86 12.77 3.39 0.49
C VAL A 86 12.38 2.00 0.99
N PHE A 87 11.08 1.76 1.22
CA PHE A 87 10.58 0.47 1.71
C PHE A 87 10.35 -0.53 0.59
N ASN A 88 10.39 -1.82 0.93
CA ASN A 88 10.12 -2.92 0.00
C ASN A 88 9.62 -4.16 0.75
N GLY A 89 9.16 -5.18 0.02
CA GLY A 89 8.60 -6.41 0.60
C GLY A 89 9.59 -7.28 1.38
N ASN A 90 10.90 -7.01 1.31
CA ASN A 90 11.92 -7.69 2.10
C ASN A 90 12.34 -6.88 3.35
N HIS A 91 12.09 -5.57 3.35
CA HIS A 91 12.46 -4.69 4.46
C HIS A 91 11.77 -5.13 5.75
N VAL A 92 12.52 -5.17 6.86
CA VAL A 92 12.08 -5.77 8.13
C VAL A 92 10.77 -5.20 8.66
N VAL A 93 10.50 -3.91 8.37
CA VAL A 93 9.29 -3.19 8.78
C VAL A 93 8.07 -3.51 7.92
N THR A 94 8.27 -3.82 6.63
CA THR A 94 7.18 -3.88 5.64
C THR A 94 6.98 -5.26 5.01
N ARG A 95 7.66 -6.27 5.55
CA ARG A 95 7.57 -7.68 5.10
C ARG A 95 6.45 -8.50 5.75
N HIS A 96 5.69 -7.91 6.66
CA HIS A 96 4.72 -8.67 7.48
C HIS A 96 3.43 -9.00 6.71
N SER A 97 2.94 -8.08 5.89
CA SER A 97 1.85 -8.37 4.97
C SER A 97 2.34 -9.21 3.79
N THR A 98 1.56 -10.20 3.41
CA THR A 98 1.82 -11.16 2.33
C THR A 98 1.49 -10.57 0.95
N GLY A 99 2.18 -9.48 0.59
CA GLY A 99 2.09 -8.85 -0.72
C GLY A 99 0.96 -7.82 -0.90
N MET A 100 0.16 -7.55 0.14
CA MET A 100 -1.01 -6.66 0.03
C MET A 100 -0.73 -5.21 0.44
N ALA A 101 0.36 -4.94 1.17
CA ALA A 101 0.72 -3.58 1.61
C ALA A 101 1.57 -2.81 0.59
N ILE A 102 2.65 -3.42 0.08
CA ILE A 102 3.64 -2.77 -0.80
C ILE A 102 3.05 -2.19 -2.10
N PRO A 103 2.08 -2.84 -2.79
CA PRO A 103 1.47 -2.25 -3.96
C PRO A 103 0.85 -0.86 -3.70
N CYS A 104 0.24 -0.66 -2.54
CA CYS A 104 -0.31 0.64 -2.16
C CYS A 104 0.79 1.70 -1.97
N VAL A 105 1.94 1.30 -1.42
CA VAL A 105 3.11 2.18 -1.27
C VAL A 105 3.63 2.63 -2.64
N ALA A 106 3.73 1.72 -3.60
CA ALA A 106 4.15 2.04 -4.97
C ALA A 106 3.21 3.06 -5.62
N VAL A 107 1.89 2.89 -5.47
CA VAL A 107 0.90 3.85 -5.98
C VAL A 107 1.00 5.20 -5.27
N ALA A 108 1.19 5.23 -3.95
CA ALA A 108 1.33 6.48 -3.22
C ALA A 108 2.58 7.27 -3.65
N VAL A 109 3.70 6.58 -3.89
CA VAL A 109 4.94 7.19 -4.41
C VAL A 109 4.74 7.70 -5.84
N ALA A 110 4.00 6.98 -6.69
CA ALA A 110 3.69 7.43 -8.04
C ALA A 110 2.77 8.67 -8.08
N LEU A 111 1.93 8.87 -7.04
CA LEU A 111 1.05 10.03 -6.91
C LEU A 111 1.72 11.24 -6.25
N ASP A 112 2.94 11.06 -5.73
CA ASP A 112 3.70 12.11 -5.05
C ASP A 112 4.11 13.22 -6.03
N SER A 113 3.95 14.48 -5.61
CA SER A 113 4.28 15.66 -6.43
C SER A 113 5.67 16.25 -6.14
N GLY A 114 6.60 15.44 -5.64
CA GLY A 114 7.95 15.89 -5.29
C GLY A 114 8.06 16.36 -3.85
N THR A 115 7.29 15.75 -2.94
CA THR A 115 7.30 16.09 -1.51
C THR A 115 8.38 15.34 -0.73
N GLN A 116 8.96 14.28 -1.32
CA GLN A 116 9.94 13.42 -0.69
C GLN A 116 11.39 13.83 -1.02
N MET A 117 12.27 13.81 -0.02
CA MET A 117 13.71 13.99 -0.22
C MET A 117 14.34 12.77 -0.91
N PHE A 118 14.00 11.56 -0.44
CA PHE A 118 14.40 10.30 -1.07
C PHE A 118 13.36 9.88 -2.11
N SER A 119 13.26 10.65 -3.19
CA SER A 119 12.35 10.41 -4.30
C SER A 119 12.88 9.35 -5.28
N PRO A 120 12.06 8.86 -6.23
CA PRO A 120 12.53 7.98 -7.29
C PRO A 120 13.67 8.57 -8.12
N GLU A 121 13.68 9.88 -8.37
CA GLU A 121 14.75 10.56 -9.11
C GLU A 121 16.09 10.50 -8.36
N SER A 122 16.07 10.59 -7.03
CA SER A 122 17.30 10.56 -6.23
C SER A 122 17.81 9.15 -5.92
N THR A 123 16.93 8.13 -5.98
CA THR A 123 17.27 6.76 -5.54
C THR A 123 17.28 5.72 -6.66
N SER A 124 16.57 5.97 -7.76
CA SER A 124 16.22 4.93 -8.76
C SER A 124 16.48 5.36 -10.20
N ALA A 125 17.20 6.46 -10.45
CA ALA A 125 17.46 6.97 -11.80
C ALA A 125 18.08 5.92 -12.75
N ILE A 126 19.09 5.18 -12.29
CA ILE A 126 19.76 4.14 -13.10
C ILE A 126 18.81 2.97 -13.38
N VAL A 127 17.95 2.61 -12.42
CA VAL A 127 16.97 1.52 -12.60
C VAL A 127 15.97 1.92 -13.67
N LEU A 128 15.45 3.15 -13.64
CA LEU A 128 14.59 3.65 -14.70
C LEU A 128 15.31 3.62 -16.05
N ASP A 129 16.52 4.16 -16.14
CA ASP A 129 17.28 4.21 -17.40
C ASP A 129 17.50 2.82 -18.00
N THR A 130 17.73 1.81 -17.16
CA THR A 130 17.96 0.42 -17.56
C THR A 130 16.69 -0.30 -18.02
N PHE A 131 15.55 -0.04 -17.37
CA PHE A 131 14.33 -0.83 -17.57
C PHE A 131 13.22 -0.11 -18.34
N GLN A 132 13.36 1.18 -18.64
CA GLN A 132 12.33 1.99 -19.34
C GLN A 132 11.94 1.42 -20.72
N ASP A 133 12.83 0.69 -21.39
CA ASP A 133 12.56 0.11 -22.70
C ASP A 133 11.97 -1.30 -22.65
N VAL A 134 11.75 -1.87 -21.45
CA VAL A 134 11.21 -3.23 -21.27
C VAL A 134 9.68 -3.16 -21.09
N PRO A 135 8.86 -3.60 -22.06
CA PRO A 135 7.40 -3.35 -22.05
C PRO A 135 6.67 -3.93 -20.84
N ILE A 136 7.02 -5.15 -20.42
CA ILE A 136 6.41 -5.80 -19.26
C ILE A 136 6.71 -5.04 -17.95
N MET A 137 7.81 -4.29 -17.89
CA MET A 137 8.16 -3.49 -16.70
C MET A 137 7.43 -2.14 -16.69
N MET A 138 7.22 -1.54 -17.86
CA MET A 138 6.58 -0.22 -17.99
C MET A 138 5.06 -0.25 -18.11
N ASN A 139 4.51 -1.30 -18.73
CA ASN A 139 3.07 -1.46 -18.94
C ASN A 139 2.55 -2.83 -18.45
N PRO A 140 2.89 -3.28 -17.23
CA PRO A 140 2.64 -4.66 -16.77
C PRO A 140 1.16 -5.05 -16.86
N LEU A 141 0.24 -4.15 -16.52
CA LEU A 141 -1.20 -4.45 -16.53
C LEU A 141 -1.70 -4.78 -17.95
N LYS A 142 -1.22 -4.04 -18.96
CA LYS A 142 -1.59 -4.26 -20.37
C LYS A 142 -1.02 -5.58 -20.88
N GLU A 143 0.27 -5.81 -20.63
CA GLU A 143 0.96 -7.01 -21.11
C GLU A 143 0.42 -8.29 -20.46
N VAL A 144 0.09 -8.26 -19.16
CA VAL A 144 -0.54 -9.40 -18.47
C VAL A 144 -1.97 -9.62 -18.96
N ALA A 145 -2.77 -8.57 -19.14
CA ALA A 145 -4.14 -8.70 -19.63
C ALA A 145 -4.21 -9.26 -21.06
N ALA A 146 -3.22 -8.98 -21.91
CA ALA A 146 -3.14 -9.53 -23.26
C ALA A 146 -2.76 -11.03 -23.29
N ALA A 147 -2.23 -11.56 -22.18
CA ALA A 147 -1.78 -12.95 -22.06
C ALA A 147 -2.83 -13.91 -21.47
N VAL A 148 -3.98 -13.38 -21.02
CA VAL A 148 -5.09 -14.13 -20.39
C VAL A 148 -6.28 -14.16 -21.34
#